data_AF-A0A7V5E7M6-F1
#
_entry.id   AF-A0A7V5E7M6-F1
#
_cell.length_a   1.000
_cell.length_b   1.000
_cell.length_c   1.000
_cell.angle_alpha   90.00
_cell.angle_beta   90.00
_cell.angle_gamma   90.00
#
_symmetry.space_group_name_H-M   'P 1'
#
loop_
_entity.id
_entity.type
_entity.pdbx_description
1 polymer ?
#
loop_
_entity_poly.entity_id
_entity_poly.type
_entity_poly.pdbx_seq_one_letter_code
_entity_poly.pdbx_strand_id
1 'polypeptide(L)'
;MTETRKRRKEQIVSYYTQRDLASLIGEKYPLPPSYRVLLQRYPFRITAYYRSLFLKANVADPLFRQCIPDLKELEDTGGKDDPLEEERFMPLPNLIH
;
A
#
# COMPACT_ATOMS: atom_id res chain seq x y z
N MET A 1 31.85 -8.47 7.99
CA MET A 1 31.08 -7.55 7.11
C MET A 1 30.22 -8.25 6.04
N THR A 2 30.13 -9.59 6.04
CA THR A 2 29.37 -10.39 5.06
C THR A 2 27.93 -10.71 5.50
N GLU A 3 27.69 -10.83 6.82
CA GLU A 3 26.39 -11.21 7.41
C GLU A 3 25.27 -10.16 7.18
N THR A 4 25.61 -8.87 7.28
CA THR A 4 24.64 -7.76 7.24
C THR A 4 24.07 -7.53 5.84
N ARG A 5 24.84 -7.82 4.79
CA ARG A 5 24.38 -7.72 3.38
C ARG A 5 23.45 -8.86 2.99
N LYS A 6 23.66 -10.06 3.55
CA LYS A 6 22.84 -11.25 3.27
C LYS A 6 21.44 -11.12 3.90
N ARG A 7 21.35 -10.67 5.14
CA ARG A 7 20.07 -10.37 5.82
C ARG A 7 19.23 -9.31 5.10
N ARG A 8 19.86 -8.26 4.55
CA ARG A 8 19.14 -7.24 3.74
C ARG A 8 18.51 -7.86 2.49
N LYS A 9 19.21 -8.74 1.76
CA LYS A 9 18.65 -9.37 0.56
C LYS A 9 17.50 -10.33 0.88
N GLU A 10 17.56 -11.08 1.98
CA GLU A 10 16.52 -12.05 2.36
C GLU A 10 15.26 -11.37 2.95
N GLN A 11 15.41 -10.28 3.71
CA GLN A 11 14.26 -9.48 4.20
C GLN A 11 13.54 -8.67 3.10
N ILE A 12 14.20 -8.42 1.97
CA ILE A 12 13.65 -7.60 0.87
C ILE A 12 12.63 -8.37 -0.02
N VAL A 13 12.58 -9.70 0.03
CA VAL A 13 11.80 -10.48 -0.97
C VAL A 13 10.43 -10.97 -0.45
N SER A 14 10.12 -10.82 0.84
CA SER A 14 8.82 -11.21 1.37
C SER A 14 7.83 -10.04 1.36
N TYR A 15 6.67 -10.26 0.73
CA TYR A 15 5.60 -9.27 0.59
C TYR A 15 4.27 -9.86 1.05
N TYR A 16 3.43 -8.97 1.58
CA TYR A 16 2.00 -9.21 1.74
C TYR A 16 1.26 -8.56 0.59
N THR A 17 0.22 -9.22 0.11
CA THR A 17 -0.56 -8.82 -1.06
C THR A 17 -2.05 -8.79 -0.72
N GLN A 18 -2.88 -8.51 -1.72
CA GLN A 18 -4.33 -8.53 -1.62
C GLN A 18 -4.88 -9.82 -1.00
N ARG A 19 -4.21 -10.96 -1.24
CA ARG A 19 -4.60 -12.27 -0.68
C ARG A 19 -4.44 -12.36 0.84
N ASP A 20 -3.53 -11.57 1.39
CA ASP A 20 -3.17 -11.60 2.80
C ASP A 20 -3.95 -10.55 3.62
N LEU A 21 -4.70 -9.68 2.95
CA LEU A 21 -5.31 -8.49 3.55
C LEU A 21 -6.29 -8.83 4.68
N ALA A 22 -7.10 -9.87 4.51
CA ALA A 22 -8.01 -10.36 5.56
C ALA A 22 -7.25 -10.74 6.84
N SER A 23 -6.06 -11.32 6.69
CA SER A 23 -5.18 -11.67 7.82
C SER A 23 -4.48 -10.45 8.42
N LEU A 24 -4.31 -9.34 7.70
CA LEU A 24 -3.70 -8.12 8.23
C LEU A 24 -4.71 -7.20 8.94
N ILE A 25 -5.92 -7.12 8.42
CA ILE A 25 -7.00 -6.29 8.97
C ILE A 25 -7.66 -6.98 10.17
N GLY A 26 -7.73 -8.31 10.17
CA GLY A 26 -8.29 -9.12 11.24
C GLY A 26 -9.77 -9.45 11.05
N GLU A 27 -10.21 -10.57 11.64
CA GLU A 27 -11.55 -11.16 11.42
C GLU A 27 -12.72 -10.26 11.86
N LYS A 28 -12.45 -9.28 12.74
CA LYS A 28 -13.43 -8.32 13.22
C LYS A 28 -13.90 -7.35 12.12
N TYR A 29 -13.15 -7.22 11.04
CA TYR A 29 -13.40 -6.28 9.96
C TYR A 29 -13.50 -7.07 8.64
N PRO A 30 -14.71 -7.58 8.30
CA PRO A 30 -14.90 -8.30 7.06
C PRO A 30 -14.61 -7.41 5.86
N LEU A 31 -14.10 -8.00 4.77
CA LEU A 31 -13.87 -7.30 3.51
C LEU A 31 -15.17 -7.32 2.68
N PRO A 32 -15.97 -6.23 2.65
CA PRO A 32 -17.15 -6.18 1.80
C PRO A 32 -16.77 -6.25 0.31
N PRO A 33 -17.73 -6.53 -0.59
CA PRO A 33 -17.48 -6.60 -2.04
C PRO A 33 -16.81 -5.36 -2.63
N SER A 34 -17.03 -4.18 -2.05
CA SER A 34 -16.39 -2.91 -2.45
C SER A 34 -14.87 -2.93 -2.34
N TYR A 35 -14.27 -3.79 -1.49
CA TYR A 35 -12.81 -3.97 -1.46
C TYR A 35 -12.26 -4.48 -2.80
N ARG A 36 -13.04 -5.23 -3.58
CA ARG A 36 -12.57 -5.66 -4.91
C ARG A 36 -12.40 -4.47 -5.86
N VAL A 37 -13.31 -3.50 -5.79
CA VAL A 37 -13.24 -2.26 -6.57
C VAL A 37 -12.07 -1.42 -6.09
N LEU A 38 -11.91 -1.27 -4.77
CA LEU A 38 -10.78 -0.58 -4.17
C LEU A 38 -9.44 -1.15 -4.64
N LEU A 39 -9.26 -2.47 -4.56
CA LEU A 39 -8.00 -3.14 -4.91
C LEU A 39 -7.71 -3.19 -6.42
N GLN A 40 -8.72 -2.94 -7.27
CA GLN A 40 -8.53 -2.73 -8.70
C GLN A 40 -8.01 -1.32 -8.99
N ARG A 41 -8.49 -0.31 -8.26
CA ARG A 41 -8.04 1.09 -8.41
C ARG A 41 -6.68 1.34 -7.74
N TYR A 42 -6.50 0.81 -6.53
CA TYR A 42 -5.31 0.97 -5.71
C TYR A 42 -4.77 -0.42 -5.28
N PRO A 43 -3.93 -1.06 -6.10
CA PRO A 43 -3.41 -2.40 -5.80
C PRO A 43 -2.53 -2.44 -4.56
N PHE A 44 -2.89 -3.29 -3.60
CA PHE A 44 -2.15 -3.44 -2.35
C PHE A 44 -0.96 -4.41 -2.44
N ARG A 45 0.21 -3.92 -2.01
CA ARG A 45 1.41 -4.71 -1.72
C ARG A 45 2.27 -4.01 -0.68
N ILE A 46 2.66 -4.69 0.39
CA ILE A 46 3.59 -4.16 1.41
C ILE A 46 4.73 -5.15 1.67
N THR A 47 5.89 -4.64 2.07
CA THR A 47 7.01 -5.49 2.47
C THR A 47 6.78 -6.08 3.86
N ALA A 48 7.39 -7.23 4.14
CA ALA A 48 7.35 -7.81 5.48
C ALA A 48 7.95 -6.89 6.55
N TYR A 49 8.93 -6.07 6.17
CA TYR A 49 9.48 -5.05 7.05
C TYR A 49 8.43 -4.02 7.46
N TYR A 50 7.73 -3.37 6.51
CA TYR A 50 6.70 -2.38 6.84
C TYR A 50 5.57 -2.98 7.66
N ARG A 51 5.14 -4.20 7.33
CA ARG A 51 4.16 -4.95 8.12
C ARG A 51 4.60 -5.13 9.59
N SER A 52 5.90 -5.30 9.84
CA SER A 52 6.44 -5.52 11.20
C SER A 52 6.43 -4.27 12.08
N LEU A 53 6.19 -3.09 11.48
CA LEU A 53 6.24 -1.81 12.20
C LEU A 53 4.91 -1.43 12.87
N PHE A 54 3.80 -2.09 12.56
CA PHE A 54 2.50 -1.77 13.12
C PHE A 54 1.81 -2.99 13.73
N LEU A 55 0.94 -2.74 14.71
CA LEU A 55 0.11 -3.78 15.30
C LEU A 55 -1.08 -4.11 14.40
N LYS A 56 -1.35 -5.41 14.23
CA LYS A 56 -2.49 -5.94 13.47
C LYS A 56 -3.80 -5.34 13.99
N ALA A 57 -4.72 -5.00 13.09
CA ALA A 57 -6.06 -4.48 13.39
C ALA A 57 -6.09 -3.17 14.23
N ASN A 58 -5.01 -2.39 14.26
CA ASN A 58 -4.97 -1.12 14.97
C ASN A 58 -5.19 0.07 14.01
N VAL A 59 -6.46 0.43 13.79
CA VAL A 59 -6.83 1.55 12.88
C VAL A 59 -6.35 2.93 13.35
N ALA A 60 -5.95 3.08 14.62
CA ALA A 60 -5.40 4.34 15.13
C ALA A 60 -3.89 4.48 14.85
N ASP A 61 -3.21 3.39 14.52
CA ASP A 61 -1.79 3.39 14.20
C ASP A 61 -1.55 4.14 12.86
N PRO A 62 -0.63 5.12 12.82
CA PRO A 62 -0.37 5.91 11.62
C PRO A 62 0.22 5.07 10.49
N LEU A 63 1.07 4.09 10.79
CA LEU A 63 1.65 3.20 9.78
C LEU A 63 0.62 2.20 9.27
N PHE A 64 -0.27 1.71 10.14
CA PHE A 64 -1.40 0.90 9.70
C PHE A 64 -2.27 1.66 8.68
N ARG A 65 -2.65 2.90 8.99
CA ARG A 65 -3.48 3.74 8.10
C ARG A 65 -2.81 4.09 6.78
N GLN A 66 -1.47 4.18 6.75
CA GLN A 66 -0.72 4.42 5.51
C GLN A 66 -0.55 3.16 4.66
N CYS A 67 -0.51 1.99 5.29
CA CYS A 67 -0.22 0.73 4.60
C CYS A 67 -1.48 0.01 4.15
N ILE A 68 -2.55 0.03 4.95
CA ILE A 68 -3.75 -0.77 4.75
C ILE A 68 -4.79 0.05 3.97
N PRO A 69 -5.30 -0.46 2.83
CA PRO A 69 -6.32 0.22 2.04
C PRO A 69 -7.61 0.45 2.84
N ASP A 70 -8.22 1.62 2.66
CA ASP A 70 -9.49 2.02 3.28
C ASP A 70 -10.55 2.27 2.20
N LEU A 71 -11.80 1.89 2.45
CA LEU A 71 -12.91 2.14 1.53
C LEU A 71 -13.15 3.63 1.29
N LYS A 72 -12.73 4.50 2.22
CA LYS A 72 -12.78 5.95 2.06
C LYS A 72 -11.96 6.45 0.86
N GLU A 73 -10.97 5.70 0.39
CA GLU A 73 -10.23 6.03 -0.83
C GLU A 73 -11.13 6.03 -2.09
N LEU A 74 -12.27 5.32 -2.06
CA LEU A 74 -13.27 5.37 -3.14
C LEU A 74 -14.19 6.59 -3.05
N GLU A 75 -14.24 7.26 -1.89
CA GLU A 75 -15.07 8.43 -1.64
C GLU A 75 -14.40 9.73 -2.08
N ASP A 76 -13.09 9.72 -2.35
CA ASP A 76 -12.36 10.91 -2.83
C ASP A 76 -12.68 11.20 -4.30
N THR A 77 -13.66 12.08 -4.51
CA THR A 77 -14.11 12.53 -5.83
C THR A 77 -13.66 13.96 -6.17
N GLY A 78 -12.86 14.60 -5.30
CA GLY A 78 -12.49 16.01 -5.44
C GLY A 78 -11.15 16.25 -6.13
N GLY A 79 -10.27 15.24 -6.14
CA GLY A 79 -8.96 15.31 -6.76
C GLY A 79 -8.99 15.31 -8.29
N LYS A 80 -7.98 15.94 -8.91
CA LYS A 80 -7.63 15.70 -10.32
C LYS A 80 -6.72 14.48 -10.40
N ASP A 81 -6.75 13.77 -11.53
CA ASP A 81 -5.90 12.58 -11.73
C ASP A 81 -4.40 12.93 -11.75
N ASP A 82 -4.04 14.06 -12.37
CA ASP A 82 -2.67 14.62 -12.38
C ASP A 82 -2.69 16.05 -11.82
N PRO A 83 -2.74 16.22 -10.49
CA PRO A 83 -2.83 17.54 -9.87
C PRO A 83 -1.53 18.34 -9.95
N LEU A 84 -0.40 17.67 -10.21
CA LEU A 84 0.92 18.28 -10.32
C LEU A 84 1.32 18.57 -11.79
N GLU A 85 0.43 18.27 -12.74
CA GLU A 85 0.65 18.38 -14.18
C GLU A 85 1.94 17.66 -14.63
N GLU A 86 2.28 16.54 -13.99
CA GLU A 86 3.47 15.74 -14.27
C GLU A 86 3.55 15.40 -15.76
N GLU A 87 2.43 14.99 -16.38
CA GLU A 87 2.34 14.66 -17.82
C GLU A 87 2.69 15.84 -18.72
N ARG A 88 2.20 17.03 -18.38
CA ARG A 88 2.45 18.26 -19.16
C ARG A 88 3.93 18.64 -19.12
N PHE A 89 4.62 18.34 -18.03
CA PHE A 89 6.05 18.59 -17.84
C PHE A 89 6.94 17.41 -18.29
N MET A 90 6.41 16.44 -19.04
CA MET A 90 7.19 15.34 -19.61
C MET A 90 7.68 15.61 -21.03
N PRO A 91 8.92 16.09 -21.26
CA PRO A 91 9.51 16.15 -22.59
C PRO A 91 9.75 14.74 -23.19
N LEU A 92 9.90 13.73 -22.33
CA LEU A 92 10.01 12.32 -22.67
C LEU A 92 9.23 11.48 -21.65
N PRO A 93 8.72 10.29 -22.03
CA PRO A 93 8.00 9.43 -21.10
C PRO A 93 8.82 9.13 -19.84
N ASN A 94 8.22 9.37 -18.67
CA ASN A 94 8.80 9.15 -17.34
C ASN A 94 9.98 10.09 -16.97
N LEU A 95 10.15 11.23 -17.64
CA LEU A 95 11.09 12.27 -17.28
C LEU A 95 10.35 13.59 -17.07
N ILE A 96 10.36 14.13 -15.86
CA ILE A 96 9.76 15.44 -15.51
C ILE A 96 10.87 16.49 -15.48
N HIS A 97 10.62 17.68 -16.04
CA HIS A 97 11.56 18.80 -16.04
C HIS A 97 10.93 20.11 -15.54
#